data_AF-D7KYM8-F1
#
_entry.id   AF-D7KYM8-F1
#
_cell.length_a   1.000
_cell.length_b   1.000
_cell.length_c   1.000
_cell.angle_alpha   90.00
_cell.angle_beta   90.00
_cell.angle_gamma   90.00
#
_symmetry.space_group_name_H-M   'P 1'
#
loop_
_entity.id
_entity.type
_entity.pdbx_description
1 polymer ?
#
loop_
_entity_poly.entity_id
_entity_poly.type
_entity_poly.pdbx_seq_one_letter_code
_entity_poly.pdbx_strand_id
1 'polypeptide(L)' 'MPLEVTPVSQLNSDLSTCKVKVRIARVWAYHKKDRPKDITGIDLLLVDDKGDRIQASIRSQLLTKFQGKLEEGIAT' A
#
# COMPACT_ATOMS: atom_id res chain seq x y z
N MET A 1 -10.46 -20.42 4.02
CA MET A 1 -10.88 -19.65 5.21
C MET A 1 -10.60 -18.18 4.97
N PRO A 2 -11.51 -17.25 5.30
CA PRO A 2 -11.21 -15.82 5.23
C PRO A 2 -10.14 -15.48 6.27
N LEU A 3 -9.17 -14.64 5.89
CA LEU A 3 -8.16 -14.12 6.81
C LEU A 3 -8.80 -13.11 7.76
N GLU A 4 -8.49 -13.22 9.04
CA GLU A 4 -8.80 -12.19 10.03
C GLU A 4 -7.98 -10.92 9.75
N VAL A 5 -8.51 -9.77 10.17
CA VAL A 5 -7.81 -8.49 10.01
C VAL A 5 -6.74 -8.36 11.09
N THR A 6 -5.49 -8.24 10.66
CA THR A 6 -4.34 -7.99 11.52
C THR A 6 -4.14 -6.48 11.72
N PRO A 7 -4.05 -5.99 12.97
CA PRO A 7 -3.66 -4.59 13.25
C PRO A 7 -2.26 -4.29 12.74
N VAL A 8 -1.99 -3.04 12.35
CA VAL A 8 -0.68 -2.66 11.81
C VAL A 8 0.44 -2.88 12.84
N SER A 9 0.18 -2.58 14.12
CA SER A 9 1.12 -2.80 15.22
C SER A 9 1.49 -4.26 15.48
N GLN A 10 0.75 -5.23 14.93
CA GLN A 10 1.04 -6.66 15.06
C GLN A 10 1.77 -7.25 13.86
N LEU A 11 2.01 -6.46 12.81
CA LEU A 11 2.75 -6.90 11.64
C LEU A 11 4.21 -7.16 12.00
N ASN A 12 4.71 -8.31 11.58
CA ASN A 12 6.09 -8.74 11.79
C ASN A 12 6.51 -9.69 10.67
N SER A 13 7.80 -10.01 10.62
CA SER A 13 8.39 -10.82 9.53
C SER A 13 7.98 -12.29 9.53
N ASP A 14 7.39 -12.80 10.61
CA ASP A 14 6.94 -14.19 10.70
C ASP A 14 5.57 -14.40 10.01
N LEU A 15 4.85 -13.32 9.73
CA LEU A 15 3.58 -13.34 9.01
C LEU A 15 3.79 -13.44 7.50
N SER A 16 3.70 -14.64 6.95
CA SER A 16 3.85 -14.89 5.50
C SER A 16 2.68 -14.36 4.66
N THR A 17 1.47 -14.29 5.22
CA THR A 17 0.29 -13.72 4.57
C THR A 17 -0.65 -13.16 5.63
N CYS A 18 -1.02 -11.89 5.48
CA CYS A 18 -1.95 -11.20 6.38
C CYS A 18 -2.96 -10.36 5.60
N LYS A 19 -4.04 -9.98 6.28
CA LYS A 19 -5.03 -9.03 5.77
C LYS A 19 -5.05 -7.84 6.71
N VAL A 20 -4.94 -6.63 6.16
CA VAL A 20 -4.99 -5.39 6.94
C VAL A 20 -6.15 -4.53 6.43
N LYS A 21 -6.75 -3.74 7.33
CA LYS A 21 -7.75 -2.71 6.98
C LYS A 21 -7.12 -1.36 7.27
N VAL A 22 -6.88 -0.57 6.23
CA VAL A 22 -6.13 0.68 6.29
C VAL A 22 -6.73 1.70 5.33
N ARG A 23 -6.54 2.98 5.63
CA ARG A 23 -6.69 4.07 4.67
C ARG A 23 -5.35 4.43 4.05
N ILE A 24 -5.37 4.88 2.80
CA ILE A 24 -4.17 5.40 2.13
C ILE A 24 -4.04 6.88 2.50
N ALA A 25 -3.05 7.20 3.33
CA ALA A 25 -2.78 8.58 3.74
C ALA A 25 -1.97 9.37 2.71
N ARG A 26 -1.06 8.69 1.98
CA ARG A 26 -0.23 9.27 0.92
C ARG A 26 0.12 8.23 -0.15
N VAL A 27 0.30 8.70 -1.37
CA VAL A 27 0.74 7.97 -2.56
C VAL A 27 1.89 8.75 -3.21
N TRP A 28 3.01 8.08 -3.44
CA TRP A 28 4.14 8.64 -4.19
C TRP A 28 4.47 7.73 -5.36
N ALA A 29 4.26 8.21 -6.59
CA ALA A 29 4.64 7.48 -7.79
C ALA A 29 6.07 7.83 -8.21
N TYR A 30 6.88 6.81 -8.49
CA TYR A 30 8.20 6.96 -9.09
C TYR A 30 8.07 6.88 -10.60
N HIS A 31 8.59 7.89 -11.29
CA HIS A 31 8.53 7.97 -12.75
C HIS A 31 9.91 7.72 -13.36
N LYS A 32 9.95 7.12 -14.57
CA LYS A 32 11.20 7.06 -15.33
C LYS A 32 11.65 8.46 -15.72
N LYS A 33 12.96 8.73 -15.61
CA LYS A 33 13.57 10.02 -15.94
C LYS A 33 13.35 10.43 -17.41
N ASP A 34 13.45 9.48 -18.33
CA ASP A 34 13.26 9.67 -19.78
C ASP A 34 11.79 9.67 -20.19
N ARG A 35 10.92 9.03 -19.40
CA ARG A 35 9.51 8.83 -19.71
C ARG A 35 8.65 9.08 -18.48
N PRO A 36 8.26 10.34 -18.21
CA PRO A 36 7.49 10.70 -17.02
C PRO A 36 6.10 10.04 -16.96
N LYS A 37 5.56 9.53 -18.06
CA LYS A 37 4.30 8.77 -18.06
C LYS A 37 4.48 7.33 -17.55
N ASP A 38 5.70 6.81 -17.56
CA ASP A 38 6.02 5.44 -17.16
C ASP A 38 6.35 5.41 -15.67
N ILE A 39 5.43 4.87 -14.86
CA ILE A 39 5.64 4.64 -13.43
C ILE A 39 6.49 3.38 -13.23
N THR A 40 7.50 3.44 -12.37
CA THR A 40 8.40 2.33 -12.02
C THR A 40 8.15 1.75 -10.63
N GLY A 41 7.42 2.46 -9.79
CA GLY A 41 6.99 1.99 -8.47
C GLY A 41 6.04 2.99 -7.82
N ILE A 42 5.39 2.56 -6.75
CA ILE A 42 4.55 3.43 -5.92
C ILE A 42 4.88 3.15 -4.46
N ASP A 43 5.16 4.19 -3.70
CA ASP A 43 5.20 4.14 -2.25
C ASP A 43 3.90 4.67 -1.65
N LEU A 44 3.51 4.08 -0.53
CA LEU A 44 2.26 4.35 0.17
C LEU A 44 2.55 4.57 1.64
N LEU A 45 1.83 5.52 2.24
CA LEU A 45 1.66 5.60 3.69
C LEU A 45 0.27 5.09 4.04
N LEU A 46 0.21 3.99 4.79
CA LEU A 46 -1.02 3.34 5.20
C LEU A 46 -1.26 3.63 6.68
N VAL A 47 -2.52 3.84 7.05
CA VAL A 47 -2.94 4.11 8.44
C VAL A 47 -4.13 3.23 8.78
N ASP A 48 -4.07 2.50 9.89
CA ASP A 48 -5.21 1.69 10.35
C ASP A 48 -6.22 2.53 11.17
N ASP A 49 -7.26 1.86 11.69
CA ASP A 49 -8.31 2.48 12.49
C ASP A 49 -7.84 2.94 13.89
N LYS A 50 -6.75 2.37 14.40
CA LYS A 50 -6.09 2.77 15.64
C LYS A 50 -5.14 3.95 15.45
N GLY A 51 -4.82 4.29 14.20
CA GLY A 51 -3.90 5.36 13.85
C GLY A 51 -2.44 4.91 13.70
N ASP A 52 -2.18 3.60 13.82
CA ASP A 52 -0.87 3.01 13.56
C ASP A 52 -0.55 3.14 12.06
N ARG A 53 0.73 3.35 11.75
CA ARG A 53 1.18 3.67 10.40
C ARG A 53 2.20 2.68 9.89
N ILE A 54 2.11 2.35 8.61
CA ILE A 54 3.11 1.52 7.92
C ILE A 54 3.36 2.05 6.51
N GLN A 55 4.61 1.98 6.08
CA GLN A 55 4.99 2.25 4.69
C GLN A 55 4.91 0.96 3.87
N ALA A 56 4.40 1.08 2.64
CA ALA A 56 4.34 -0.02 1.70
C ALA A 56 4.84 0.43 0.33
N SER A 57 5.45 -0.50 -0.40
CA SER A 57 6.00 -0.23 -1.74
C SER A 57 5.46 -1.26 -2.74
N ILE A 58 4.99 -0.76 -3.88
CA ILE A 58 4.55 -1.57 -5.02
C ILE A 58 5.61 -1.47 -6.10
N ARG A 59 6.21 -2.62 -6.45
CA ARG A 59 7.22 -2.72 -7.51
C ARG A 59 6.58 -2.71 -8.89
N SER A 60 7.38 -2.36 -9.91
CA SER A 60 6.97 -2.25 -11.31
C SER A 60 6.15 -3.44 -11.82
N GLN A 61 6.50 -4.66 -11.44
CA GLN A 61 5.81 -5.88 -11.90
C GLN A 61 4.34 -5.97 -11.43
N LEU A 62 3.99 -5.26 -10.36
CA LEU A 62 2.66 -5.30 -9.74
C LEU A 62 1.83 -4.04 -10.03
N LEU A 63 2.40 -3.04 -10.70
CA LEU A 63 1.72 -1.76 -10.96
C LEU A 63 0.42 -1.93 -11.74
N THR A 64 0.41 -2.79 -12.77
CA THR A 64 -0.79 -3.06 -13.59
C THR A 64 -1.97 -3.55 -12.76
N LYS A 65 -1.72 -4.21 -11.62
CA LYS A 65 -2.77 -4.71 -10.72
C LYS A 65 -3.34 -3.62 -9.81
N PHE A 66 -2.53 -2.64 -9.41
CA PHE A 66 -2.84 -1.73 -8.31
C PHE A 66 -3.00 -0.27 -8.71
N GLN A 67 -2.34 0.23 -9.76
CA GLN A 67 -2.27 1.66 -10.08
C GLN A 67 -3.65 2.33 -10.19
N GLY A 68 -4.67 1.66 -10.74
CA GLY A 68 -6.04 2.19 -10.86
C GLY A 68 -6.94 1.96 -9.66
N LYS A 69 -6.42 1.44 -8.54
CA LYS A 69 -7.18 1.06 -7.34
C LYS A 69 -6.72 1.78 -6.07
N LEU A 70 -5.71 2.65 -6.18
CA LEU A 70 -5.12 3.37 -5.07
C LEU A 70 -5.60 4.81 -5.12
N GLU A 71 -6.31 5.23 -4.08
CA GLU A 71 -6.82 6.59 -3.93
C GLU A 71 -6.44 7.11 -2.55
N GLU A 72 -5.83 8.29 -2.49
CA GLU A 72 -5.58 8.96 -1.20
C GLU A 72 -6.90 9.41 -0.58
N GLY A 73 -7.03 9.24 0.74
CA GLY A 73 -8.16 9.81 1.48
C GLY A 73 -8.94 8.78 2.28
N ILE A 74 -10.22 9.09 2.50
CA ILE A 74 -11.05 8.45 3.53
C ILE A 74 -11.35 7.01 3.11
N ALA A 75 -10.99 6.06 3.98
CA ALA A 75 -11.49 4.69 3.87
C ALA A 75 -13.02 4.73 4.06
N THR A 76 -13.75 4.47 2.98
CA THR A 76 -15.19 4.20 3.04
C THR A 76 -15.49 2.92 3.81
#